data_AF-A0A377XCZ0-F1
#
_entry.id   AF-A0A377XCZ0-F1
#
_cell.length_a   1.000
_cell.length_b   1.000
_cell.length_c   1.000
_cell.angle_alpha   90.00
_cell.angle_beta   90.00
_cell.angle_gamma   90.00
#
_symmetry.space_group_name_H-M   'P 1'
#
loop_
_entity.id
_entity.type
_entity.pdbx_description
1 polymer ?
#
loop_
_entity_poly.entity_id
_entity_poly.type
_entity_poly.pdbx_seq_one_letter_code
_entity_poly.pdbx_strand_id
1 'polypeptide(L)' 'MFIKVLGSAAGGGFPQWNCNCANCQGLRDGTIQAAPRTQSSIIVSDNGKEWVLCNASPDISQQIAHTPS' A
#
# COMPACT_ATOMS: atom_id res chain seq x y z
N MET A 1 -15.19 -10.33 -11.51
CA MET A 1 -14.07 -10.44 -10.56
C MET A 1 -13.37 -9.09 -10.50
N PHE A 2 -13.43 -8.44 -9.35
CA PHE A 2 -12.79 -7.15 -9.05
C PHE A 2 -11.60 -7.38 -8.14
N ILE A 3 -10.51 -6.64 -8.40
CA ILE A 3 -9.31 -6.64 -7.57
C ILE A 3 -8.96 -5.17 -7.27
N LYS A 4 -8.82 -4.81 -5.99
CA LYS A 4 -8.26 -3.52 -5.59
C LYS A 4 -6.94 -3.76 -4.85
N VAL A 5 -5.90 -3.03 -5.25
CA VAL A 5 -4.59 -3.04 -4.58
C VAL A 5 -4.64 -2.04 -3.43
N LEU A 6 -4.62 -2.55 -2.19
CA LEU A 6 -4.58 -1.71 -0.99
C LEU A 6 -3.15 -1.25 -0.67
N GLY A 7 -2.17 -2.13 -0.88
CA GLY A 7 -0.77 -1.85 -0.70
C GLY A 7 0.11 -2.71 -1.60
N SER A 8 1.25 -2.17 -2.00
CA SER A 8 2.12 -2.77 -3.02
C SER A 8 3.60 -2.79 -2.65
N ALA A 9 3.97 -2.31 -1.47
CA ALA A 9 5.32 -2.46 -0.94
C ALA A 9 5.48 -3.80 -0.20
N ALA A 10 6.73 -4.25 -0.06
CA ALA A 10 7.07 -5.33 0.87
C ALA A 10 6.95 -4.86 2.34
N GLY A 11 7.39 -5.70 3.28
CA GLY A 11 7.46 -5.33 4.71
C GLY A 11 8.24 -4.04 4.92
N GLY A 12 7.73 -3.17 5.79
CA GLY A 12 8.31 -1.85 6.07
C GLY A 12 7.74 -0.70 5.22
N GLY A 13 7.05 -0.99 4.11
CA GLY A 13 6.48 0.05 3.25
C GLY A 13 7.52 0.78 2.40
N PHE A 14 7.08 1.80 1.66
CA PHE A 14 7.97 2.69 0.92
C PHE A 14 7.47 4.14 1.04
N PRO A 15 8.24 5.07 1.62
CA PRO A 15 9.55 4.85 2.22
C PRO A 15 9.43 4.09 3.55
N GLN A 16 10.35 3.15 3.83
CA GLN A 16 10.41 2.50 5.12
C GLN A 16 10.91 3.47 6.20
N TRP A 17 10.26 3.47 7.37
CA TRP A 17 10.42 4.50 8.41
C TRP A 17 11.88 4.78 8.81
N ASN A 18 12.72 3.75 8.91
CA ASN A 18 14.13 3.83 9.32
C ASN A 18 15.14 3.61 8.18
N CYS A 19 14.71 3.65 6.92
CA CYS A 19 15.59 3.38 5.78
C CYS A 19 16.00 4.67 5.06
N ASN A 20 17.31 4.87 4.84
CA ASN A 20 17.87 5.99 4.05
C ASN A 20 18.59 5.51 2.79
N CYS A 21 18.21 4.35 2.23
CA CYS A 21 18.71 3.96 0.92
C CYS A 21 18.32 5.00 -0.16
N ALA A 22 18.99 4.97 -1.31
CA ALA A 22 18.79 5.94 -2.39
C ALA A 22 17.30 6.14 -2.77
N ASN A 23 16.49 5.07 -2.76
CA ASN A 23 15.06 5.17 -3.06
C ASN A 23 14.26 5.87 -1.95
N CYS A 24 14.46 5.49 -0.69
CA CYS A 24 13.70 6.08 0.42
C CYS A 24 14.12 7.53 0.67
N GLN A 25 15.42 7.81 0.62
CA GLN A 25 15.94 9.17 0.76
C GLN A 25 15.51 10.03 -0.44
N GLY A 26 15.66 9.51 -1.67
CA GLY A 26 15.27 10.25 -2.87
C GLY A 26 13.79 10.58 -2.92
N LEU A 27 12.90 9.70 -2.42
CA LEU A 27 11.48 10.01 -2.31
C LEU A 27 11.21 11.10 -1.27
N ARG A 28 11.88 11.06 -0.11
CA ARG A 28 11.77 12.10 0.93
C ARG A 28 12.26 13.45 0.43
N ASP A 29 13.36 13.46 -0.32
CA ASP A 29 13.97 14.68 -0.86
C ASP A 29 13.30 15.17 -2.15
N GLY A 30 12.36 14.41 -2.72
CA GLY A 30 11.70 14.73 -3.99
C GLY A 30 12.64 14.66 -5.21
N THR A 31 13.73 13.91 -5.12
CA THR A 31 14.76 13.81 -6.18
C THR A 31 14.54 12.65 -7.14
N ILE A 32 13.56 11.78 -6.86
CA ILE A 32 13.17 10.67 -7.75
C ILE A 32 11.68 10.73 -8.07
N GLN A 33 11.30 10.23 -9.25
CA GLN A 33 9.90 10.06 -9.62
C GLN A 33 9.37 8.74 -9.04
N ALA A 34 8.88 8.79 -7.81
CA ALA A 34 8.26 7.64 -7.14
C ALA A 34 7.07 8.06 -6.28
N ALA A 35 6.27 7.08 -5.85
CA ALA A 35 5.09 7.31 -5.01
C ALA A 35 5.16 6.45 -3.74
N PRO A 36 4.76 6.99 -2.57
CA PRO A 36 4.66 6.21 -1.34
C PRO A 36 3.73 5.00 -1.49
N ARG A 37 4.02 3.92 -0.78
CA ARG A 37 3.25 2.67 -0.80
C ARG A 37 3.19 2.06 0.59
N THR A 38 1.97 1.65 0.98
CA THR A 38 1.72 0.79 2.13
C THR A 38 2.10 -0.66 1.83
N GLN A 39 2.21 -1.48 2.88
CA GLN A 39 2.59 -2.89 2.82
C GLN A 39 1.56 -3.75 2.07
N SER A 40 2.04 -4.82 1.45
CA SER A 40 1.29 -5.68 0.53
C SER A 40 -0.05 -6.14 1.10
N SER A 41 -1.12 -5.77 0.40
CA SER A 41 -2.48 -6.23 0.66
C SER A 41 -3.37 -5.96 -0.56
N ILE A 42 -4.32 -6.86 -0.82
CA ILE A 42 -5.34 -6.69 -1.86
C ILE A 42 -6.71 -7.08 -1.31
N ILE A 43 -7.77 -6.57 -1.93
CA ILE A 43 -9.13 -7.07 -1.75
C ILE A 43 -9.69 -7.58 -3.08
N VAL A 44 -10.46 -8.66 -3.01
CA VAL A 44 -11.07 -9.32 -4.17
C VAL A 44 -12.57 -9.44 -3.96
N SER A 45 -13.35 -9.25 -5.02
CA SER A 45 -14.81 -9.37 -4.97
C SER A 45 -15.36 -9.97 -6.26
N ASP A 46 -16.44 -10.74 -6.17
CA ASP A 46 -17.20 -11.22 -7.32
C ASP A 46 -18.28 -10.23 -7.78
N ASN A 47 -18.72 -9.33 -6.90
CA ASN A 47 -19.88 -8.46 -7.12
C ASN A 47 -19.64 -6.96 -6.82
N GLY A 48 -18.45 -6.59 -6.34
CA GLY A 48 -18.05 -5.21 -6.03
C GLY A 48 -18.58 -4.65 -4.70
N LYS A 49 -19.33 -5.43 -3.91
CA LYS A 49 -19.96 -5.01 -2.65
C LYS A 49 -19.36 -5.73 -1.44
N GLU A 50 -19.28 -7.04 -1.49
CA GLU A 50 -18.64 -7.88 -0.48
C GLU A 50 -17.20 -8.19 -0.91
N TRP A 51 -16.25 -8.02 0.01
CA TRP A 51 -14.82 -8.11 -0.30
C TRP A 51 -14.12 -9.12 0.59
N VAL A 52 -13.24 -9.93 -0.01
CA VAL A 52 -12.30 -10.79 0.71
C VAL A 52 -10.95 -10.07 0.77
N LEU A 53 -10.41 -9.91 1.98
CA LEU A 53 -9.08 -9.36 2.23
C LEU A 53 -8.01 -10.44 2.14
N CYS A 54 -6.98 -10.19 1.33
CA CYS A 54 -5.77 -11.02 1.29
C CYS A 54 -4.64 -10.28 1.99
N ASN A 55 -4.21 -10.81 3.14
CA ASN A 55 -3.25 -10.23 4.08
C ASN A 55 -3.73 -8.94 4.76
N ALA A 56 -3.82 -8.95 6.08
CA ALA A 56 -4.10 -7.77 6.90
C ALA A 56 -2.77 -7.10 7.29
N SER A 57 -2.35 -6.11 6.51
CA SER A 57 -1.08 -5.41 6.74
C SER A 57 -1.15 -4.49 7.97
N PRO A 58 -0.01 -4.05 8.54
CA PRO A 58 0.01 -3.03 9.59
C PRO A 58 -0.65 -1.70 9.18
N ASP A 59 -0.73 -1.44 7.88
CA ASP A 59 -1.30 -0.21 7.31
C ASP A 59 -2.82 -0.32 7.05
N ILE A 60 -3.49 -1.40 7.51
CA ILE A 60 -4.87 -1.73 7.12
C ILE A 60 -5.89 -0.61 7.43
N SER A 61 -5.72 0.11 8.53
CA SER A 61 -6.59 1.23 8.89
C SER A 61 -6.54 2.34 7.82
N GLN A 62 -5.33 2.72 7.40
CA GLN A 62 -5.12 3.71 6.35
C GLN A 62 -5.58 3.19 4.98
N GLN A 63 -5.36 1.90 4.69
CA GLN A 63 -5.77 1.26 3.45
C GLN A 63 -7.30 1.28 3.28
N ILE A 64 -8.05 0.98 4.34
CA ILE A 64 -9.51 1.05 4.35
C ILE A 64 -9.98 2.49 4.17
N ALA A 65 -9.41 3.44 4.91
CA ALA A 65 -9.78 4.85 4.84
C ALA A 65 -9.59 5.46 3.43
N HIS A 66 -8.57 5.02 2.70
CA HIS A 66 -8.29 5.49 1.33
C HIS A 66 -8.96 4.66 0.23
N THR A 67 -9.72 3.61 0.58
CA THR A 67 -10.41 2.75 -0.38
C THR A 67 -11.91 2.75 -0.09
N PRO A 68 -12.62 3.87 -0.32
CA PRO A 68 -14.07 3.90 -0.19
C PRO A 68 -14.72 2.90 -1.16
N SER A 69 -15.92 2.44 -0.79
CA SER A 69 -16.75 1.50 -1.55
C SER A 69 -17.07 2.03 -2.94
#